data_AF-A0A0G1B3T3-F1
#
_entry.id   AF-A0A0G1B3T3-F1
#
_cell.length_a   1.000
_cell.length_b   1.000
_cell.length_c   1.000
_cell.angle_alpha   90.00
_cell.angle_beta   90.00
_cell.angle_gamma   90.00
#
_symmetry.space_group_name_H-M   'P 1'
#
loop_
_entity.id
_entity.type
_entity.pdbx_description
1 polymer ?
#
loop_
_entity_poly.entity_id
_entity_poly.type
_entity_poly.pdbx_seq_one_letter_code
_entity_poly.pdbx_strand_id
1 'polypeptide(L)'
;GAAQETIIQRLYKTKPLNSLRLWGRLLGKAELDEKQKTIWLPTAADDFTATATTSQNLFFILEETEDYFPQINRLFILWPGDNGLIEVLAQIKQPEILQQLNLQFGGTAKNNRALFKLSAPDMAQAKEQIKRILESSNIA
;
A
#
# COMPACT_ATOMS: atom_id res chain seq x y z
N GLY A 1 29.08 -11.70 -7.30
CA GLY A 1 30.33 -11.29 -6.65
C GLY A 1 30.11 -10.09 -5.76
N ALA A 2 29.96 -10.33 -4.46
CA ALA A 2 30.14 -9.45 -3.29
C ALA A 2 29.38 -8.10 -3.18
N ALA A 3 28.87 -7.48 -4.24
CA ALA A 3 28.20 -6.17 -4.15
C ALA A 3 26.68 -6.26 -3.91
N GLN A 4 26.01 -7.31 -4.41
CA GLN A 4 24.56 -7.49 -4.23
C GLN A 4 24.18 -8.21 -2.93
N GLU A 5 25.01 -9.13 -2.44
CA GLU A 5 24.73 -9.88 -1.21
C GLU A 5 24.94 -9.03 0.07
N THR A 6 25.74 -7.96 -0.01
CA THR A 6 26.03 -7.07 1.12
C THR A 6 24.87 -6.12 1.44
N ILE A 7 24.04 -5.77 0.45
CA ILE A 7 22.86 -4.91 0.66
C ILE A 7 21.76 -5.68 1.42
N ILE A 8 21.65 -6.98 1.17
CA ILE A 8 20.57 -7.82 1.70
C ILE A 8 20.83 -8.13 3.18
N GLN A 9 22.06 -8.45 3.60
CA GLN A 9 22.32 -8.92 4.97
C GLN A 9 22.21 -7.87 6.09
N ARG A 10 22.26 -6.56 5.79
CA ARG A 10 22.12 -5.50 6.82
C ARG A 10 20.68 -5.08 7.09
N LEU A 11 19.72 -5.42 6.23
CA LEU A 11 18.31 -5.03 6.39
C LEU A 11 17.49 -5.99 7.27
N TYR A 12 17.96 -7.23 7.50
CA TYR A 12 17.15 -8.28 8.11
C TYR A 12 17.29 -8.48 9.63
N LYS A 13 18.19 -7.79 10.34
CA LYS A 13 18.42 -8.08 11.78
C LYS A 13 17.79 -7.12 12.80
N THR A 14 17.18 -6.04 12.35
CA THR A 14 16.27 -5.23 13.16
C THR A 14 15.28 -4.60 12.20
N LYS A 15 13.98 -4.87 12.34
CA LYS A 15 12.94 -4.07 11.69
C LYS A 15 13.32 -2.59 11.91
N PRO A 16 13.52 -1.77 10.86
CA PRO A 16 14.08 -0.43 11.05
C PRO A 16 13.16 0.33 11.99
N LEU A 17 13.68 0.85 13.10
CA LEU A 17 12.87 1.51 14.14
C LEU A 17 11.94 2.58 13.54
N ASN A 18 12.41 3.31 12.52
CA ASN A 18 11.62 4.30 11.79
C ASN A 18 10.47 3.67 11.00
N SER A 19 10.68 2.52 10.34
CA SER A 19 9.61 1.78 9.66
C SER A 19 8.58 1.23 10.64
N LEU A 20 9.00 0.75 11.82
CA LEU A 20 8.07 0.33 12.88
C LEU A 20 7.26 1.51 13.43
N ARG A 21 7.89 2.67 13.63
CA ARG A 21 7.19 3.90 14.04
C ARG A 21 6.17 4.33 12.99
N LEU A 22 6.54 4.29 11.71
CA LEU A 22 5.61 4.53 10.61
C LEU A 22 4.47 3.52 10.64
N TRP A 23 4.75 2.23 10.79
CA TRP A 23 3.74 1.18 10.84
C TRP A 23 2.72 1.41 11.96
N GLY A 24 3.19 1.62 13.19
CA GLY A 24 2.29 1.92 14.31
C GLY A 24 1.46 3.18 14.09
N ARG A 25 2.06 4.23 13.51
CA ARG A 25 1.36 5.48 13.17
C ARG A 25 0.29 5.27 12.09
N LEU A 26 0.57 4.50 11.04
CA LEU A 26 -0.38 4.19 9.98
C LEU A 26 -1.50 3.27 10.47
N LEU A 27 -1.18 2.28 11.31
CA LEU A 27 -2.18 1.42 11.94
C LEU A 27 -3.17 2.21 12.81
N GLY A 28 -2.69 3.23 13.54
CA GLY A 28 -3.54 4.09 14.38
C GLY A 28 -4.62 4.87 13.60
N LYS A 29 -4.53 4.92 12.28
CA LYS A 29 -5.50 5.56 11.37
C LYS A 29 -5.98 4.61 10.27
N ALA A 30 -5.75 3.32 10.43
CA ALA A 30 -6.19 2.32 9.47
C ALA A 30 -7.71 2.31 9.40
N GLU A 31 -8.24 2.23 8.19
CA GLU A 31 -9.68 2.07 7.96
C GLU A 31 -9.94 0.64 7.51
N LEU A 32 -10.49 -0.17 8.42
CA LEU A 32 -10.82 -1.57 8.18
C LEU A 32 -12.28 -1.72 7.73
N ASP A 33 -12.48 -2.37 6.60
CA ASP A 33 -13.77 -2.87 6.13
C ASP A 33 -13.77 -4.39 6.27
N GLU A 34 -14.31 -4.89 7.39
CA GLU A 34 -14.36 -6.32 7.70
C GLU A 34 -15.23 -7.09 6.71
N LYS A 35 -16.34 -6.50 6.26
CA LYS A 35 -17.27 -7.13 5.32
C LYS A 35 -16.57 -7.41 3.99
N GLN A 36 -15.77 -6.46 3.52
CA GLN A 36 -15.00 -6.58 2.29
C GLN A 36 -13.61 -7.17 2.51
N LYS A 37 -13.21 -7.50 3.75
CA LYS A 37 -11.86 -7.94 4.10
C LYS A 37 -10.79 -7.01 3.51
N THR A 38 -11.05 -5.71 3.58
CA THR A 38 -10.21 -4.66 2.99
C THR A 38 -9.70 -3.74 4.08
N ILE A 39 -8.41 -3.39 4.05
CA ILE A 39 -7.81 -2.39 4.93
C ILE A 39 -7.20 -1.27 4.08
N TRP A 40 -7.41 -0.04 4.53
CA TRP A 40 -6.87 1.16 3.91
C TRP A 40 -5.94 1.87 4.89
N LEU A 41 -4.74 2.21 4.43
CA LEU A 41 -3.74 2.98 5.17
C LEU A 41 -3.49 4.32 4.44
N PRO A 42 -4.37 5.32 4.63
CA PRO A 42 -4.16 6.63 4.05
C PRO A 42 -2.92 7.27 4.67
N THR A 43 -1.91 7.59 3.88
CA THR A 43 -0.62 8.12 4.34
C THR A 43 -0.42 9.55 3.84
N ALA A 44 -0.29 10.51 4.75
CA ALA A 44 0.01 11.90 4.46
C ALA A 44 1.52 12.14 4.46
N ALA A 45 1.95 13.23 3.82
CA ALA A 45 3.37 13.63 3.79
C ALA A 45 3.97 13.75 5.19
N ASP A 46 3.21 14.29 6.15
CA ASP A 46 3.62 14.48 7.54
C ASP A 46 3.95 13.17 8.27
N ASP A 47 3.39 12.02 7.84
CA ASP A 47 3.73 10.74 8.48
C ASP A 47 5.17 10.33 8.16
N PHE A 48 5.62 10.61 6.94
CA PHE A 48 6.99 10.37 6.53
C PHE A 48 7.95 11.30 7.28
N THR A 49 7.64 12.60 7.32
CA THR A 49 8.44 13.59 8.05
C THR A 49 8.53 13.27 9.54
N ALA A 50 7.39 12.96 10.18
CA ALA A 50 7.34 12.68 11.61
C ALA A 50 8.10 11.40 12.03
N THR A 51 8.33 10.49 11.09
CA THR A 51 8.99 9.20 11.36
C THR A 51 10.38 9.09 10.72
N ALA A 52 10.83 10.13 10.02
CA ALA A 52 12.05 10.14 9.22
C ALA A 52 12.11 8.92 8.27
N THR A 53 11.04 8.75 7.50
CA THR A 53 10.87 7.67 6.50
C THR A 53 10.55 8.24 5.12
N THR A 54 10.45 7.37 4.12
CA THR A 54 10.05 7.71 2.75
C THR A 54 9.02 6.70 2.24
N SER A 55 8.47 6.91 1.04
CA SER A 55 7.55 5.96 0.39
C SER A 55 8.16 4.57 0.18
N GLN A 56 9.50 4.43 0.13
CA GLN A 56 10.17 3.12 0.05
C GLN A 56 9.90 2.25 1.29
N ASN A 57 9.67 2.87 2.46
CA ASN A 57 9.34 2.15 3.68
C ASN A 57 7.97 1.48 3.60
N LEU A 58 7.07 1.91 2.70
CA LEU A 58 5.71 1.37 2.59
C LEU A 58 5.68 -0.10 2.19
N PHE A 59 6.69 -0.63 1.50
CA PHE A 59 6.78 -2.06 1.22
C PHE A 59 6.89 -2.90 2.50
N PHE A 60 7.68 -2.42 3.47
CA PHE A 60 7.76 -3.03 4.79
C PHE A 60 6.42 -2.91 5.54
N ILE A 61 5.76 -1.74 5.48
CA ILE A 61 4.43 -1.55 6.09
C ILE A 61 3.42 -2.53 5.50
N LEU A 62 3.45 -2.73 4.18
CA LEU A 62 2.58 -3.65 3.47
C LEU A 62 2.75 -5.09 3.99
N GLU A 63 4.00 -5.55 4.08
CA GLU A 63 4.36 -6.88 4.57
C GLU A 63 3.94 -7.10 6.03
N GLU A 64 4.29 -6.16 6.91
CA GLU A 64 3.95 -6.23 8.33
C GLU A 64 2.42 -6.21 8.57
N THR A 65 1.69 -5.45 7.76
CA THR A 65 0.23 -5.38 7.86
C THR A 65 -0.43 -6.66 7.33
N GLU A 66 0.12 -7.27 6.28
CA GLU A 66 -0.33 -8.57 5.77
C GLU A 66 -0.12 -9.68 6.80
N ASP A 67 1.04 -9.71 7.46
CA ASP A 67 1.36 -10.66 8.53
C ASP A 67 0.48 -10.46 9.77
N TYR A 68 0.17 -9.21 10.13
CA TYR A 68 -0.67 -8.90 11.30
C TYR A 68 -2.16 -9.15 11.06
N PHE A 69 -2.65 -9.01 9.83
CA PHE A 69 -4.06 -9.22 9.49
C PHE A 69 -4.23 -10.30 8.40
N PRO A 70 -3.88 -11.58 8.65
CA PRO A 70 -3.88 -12.62 7.61
C PRO A 70 -5.26 -12.86 6.95
N GLN A 71 -6.35 -12.46 7.62
CA GLN A 71 -7.73 -12.56 7.16
C GLN A 71 -8.13 -11.53 6.10
N ILE A 72 -7.36 -10.45 5.91
CA ILE A 72 -7.65 -9.47 4.86
C ILE A 72 -7.32 -10.07 3.50
N ASN A 73 -8.08 -9.66 2.49
CA ASN A 73 -7.83 -10.03 1.11
C ASN A 73 -7.24 -8.87 0.30
N ARG A 74 -7.44 -7.64 0.77
CA ARG A 74 -7.09 -6.42 0.08
C ARG A 74 -6.50 -5.43 1.06
N LEU A 75 -5.31 -4.94 0.76
CA LEU A 75 -4.64 -3.88 1.51
C LEU A 75 -4.24 -2.79 0.54
N PHE A 76 -4.59 -1.56 0.86
CA PHE A 76 -4.22 -0.38 0.09
C PHE A 76 -3.51 0.63 0.97
N ILE A 77 -2.34 1.07 0.54
CA ILE A 77 -1.63 2.22 1.10
C ILE A 77 -1.67 3.30 0.04
N LEU A 78 -2.20 4.47 0.40
CA LEU A 78 -2.31 5.62 -0.50
C LEU A 78 -1.43 6.75 0.04
N TRP A 79 -0.81 7.55 -0.83
CA TRP A 79 -0.08 8.74 -0.41
C TRP A 79 -0.01 9.79 -1.53
N PRO A 80 0.16 11.08 -1.20
CA PRO A 80 0.42 12.10 -2.22
C PRO A 80 1.81 11.86 -2.83
N GLY A 81 1.87 11.77 -4.16
CA GLY A 81 3.11 11.77 -4.92
C GLY A 81 3.58 13.17 -5.28
N ASP A 82 4.87 13.29 -5.63
CA ASP A 82 5.51 14.58 -5.93
C ASP A 82 4.98 15.25 -7.22
N ASN A 83 4.23 14.52 -8.03
CA ASN A 83 3.65 14.96 -9.30
C ASN A 83 2.18 15.43 -9.17
N GLY A 84 1.67 15.56 -7.94
CA GLY A 84 0.27 15.91 -7.68
C GLY A 84 -0.72 14.77 -7.92
N LEU A 85 -0.25 13.57 -8.26
CA LEU A 85 -1.08 12.36 -8.29
C LEU A 85 -1.07 11.68 -6.92
N ILE A 86 -2.05 10.81 -6.71
CA ILE A 86 -2.06 9.91 -5.56
C ILE A 86 -1.41 8.60 -5.98
N GLU A 87 -0.37 8.21 -5.27
CA GLU A 87 0.28 6.93 -5.45
C GLU A 87 -0.36 5.88 -4.55
N VAL A 88 -0.45 4.66 -5.07
CA VAL A 88 -1.11 3.56 -4.40
C VAL A 88 -0.27 2.31 -4.48
N LEU A 89 0.02 1.73 -3.33
CA LEU A 89 0.59 0.41 -3.16
C LEU A 89 -0.50 -0.51 -2.66
N ALA A 90 -0.83 -1.53 -3.45
CA ALA A 90 -1.86 -2.50 -3.13
C ALA A 90 -1.27 -3.91 -3.00
N GLN A 91 -1.81 -4.69 -2.07
CA GLN A 91 -1.68 -6.15 -1.99
C GLN A 91 -3.08 -6.73 -2.09
N ILE A 92 -3.34 -7.55 -3.11
CA ILE A 92 -4.66 -8.07 -3.42
C ILE A 92 -4.56 -9.56 -3.75
N LYS A 93 -5.24 -10.41 -2.97
CA LYS A 93 -5.23 -11.86 -3.16
C LYS A 93 -5.98 -12.33 -4.41
N GLN A 94 -6.85 -11.49 -4.97
CA GLN A 94 -7.62 -11.71 -6.19
C GLN A 94 -6.90 -11.17 -7.45
N PRO A 95 -6.33 -12.04 -8.31
CA PRO A 95 -5.59 -11.60 -9.50
C PRO A 95 -6.44 -10.80 -10.50
N GLU A 96 -7.71 -11.13 -10.64
CA GLU A 96 -8.66 -10.46 -11.54
C GLU A 96 -8.86 -8.99 -11.17
N ILE A 97 -9.00 -8.70 -9.87
CA ILE A 97 -9.12 -7.33 -9.36
C ILE A 97 -7.82 -6.57 -9.60
N LEU A 98 -6.67 -7.20 -9.32
CA LEU A 98 -5.36 -6.61 -9.54
C LEU A 98 -5.15 -6.23 -11.01
N GLN A 99 -5.57 -7.10 -11.93
CA GLN A 99 -5.52 -6.86 -13.37
C GLN A 99 -6.42 -5.69 -13.78
N GLN A 100 -7.66 -5.62 -13.28
CA GLN A 100 -8.58 -4.52 -13.57
C GLN A 100 -8.03 -3.17 -13.09
N LEU A 101 -7.47 -3.10 -11.88
CA LEU A 101 -6.83 -1.89 -11.37
C LEU A 101 -5.63 -1.47 -12.23
N ASN A 102 -4.80 -2.42 -12.64
CA ASN A 102 -3.64 -2.14 -13.50
C ASN A 102 -4.05 -1.67 -14.90
N LEU A 103 -5.15 -2.19 -15.46
CA LEU A 103 -5.71 -1.72 -16.73
C LEU A 103 -6.30 -0.31 -16.61
N GLN A 104 -6.97 -0.01 -15.49
CA GLN A 104 -7.68 1.26 -15.30
C GLN A 104 -6.74 2.43 -14.99
N PHE A 105 -5.76 2.22 -14.12
CA PHE A 105 -4.88 3.29 -13.63
C PHE A 105 -3.50 3.28 -14.28
N GLY A 106 -3.10 2.16 -14.89
CA GLY A 106 -1.73 1.95 -15.35
C GLY A 106 -0.76 1.80 -14.18
N GLY A 107 0.30 1.03 -14.37
CA GLY A 107 1.26 0.78 -13.30
C GLY A 107 2.06 -0.49 -13.49
N THR A 108 2.60 -0.99 -12.39
CA THR A 108 3.31 -2.26 -12.32
C THR A 108 2.59 -3.19 -11.37
N ALA A 109 2.28 -4.41 -11.82
CA ALA A 109 1.73 -5.47 -10.99
C ALA A 109 2.65 -6.68 -10.99
N LYS A 110 2.95 -7.23 -9.80
CA LYS A 110 3.78 -8.43 -9.61
C LYS A 110 3.48 -9.08 -8.26
N ASN A 111 3.39 -10.41 -8.21
CA ASN A 111 3.22 -11.18 -6.97
C ASN A 111 2.06 -10.67 -6.08
N ASN A 112 0.86 -10.51 -6.64
CA ASN A 112 -0.32 -9.97 -5.94
C ASN A 112 -0.17 -8.51 -5.45
N ARG A 113 0.92 -7.84 -5.79
CA ARG A 113 1.14 -6.42 -5.51
C ARG A 113 0.91 -5.60 -6.75
N ALA A 114 0.37 -4.41 -6.58
CA ALA A 114 0.35 -3.39 -7.62
C ALA A 114 0.85 -2.05 -7.07
N LEU A 115 1.62 -1.36 -7.90
CA LEU A 115 1.99 0.03 -7.70
C LEU A 115 1.45 0.82 -8.90
N PHE A 116 0.54 1.74 -8.62
CA PHE A 116 -0.09 2.57 -9.63
C PHE A 116 -0.29 3.99 -9.11
N LYS A 117 -0.62 4.91 -10.02
CA LYS A 117 -0.91 6.31 -9.69
C LYS A 117 -2.27 6.66 -10.26
N LEU A 118 -3.03 7.49 -9.57
CA LEU A 118 -4.30 8.01 -10.07
C LEU A 118 -4.44 9.50 -9.81
N SER A 119 -5.22 10.16 -10.67
CA SER A 119 -5.58 11.56 -10.52
C SER A 119 -6.84 11.68 -9.67
N ALA A 120 -6.72 12.33 -8.52
CA ALA A 120 -7.84 12.63 -7.65
C ALA A 120 -7.54 13.91 -6.85
N PRO A 121 -8.57 14.71 -6.49
CA PRO A 121 -8.37 15.92 -5.69
C PRO A 121 -7.79 15.65 -4.30
N ASP A 122 -8.16 14.50 -3.72
CA ASP A 122 -7.76 14.09 -2.38
C ASP A 122 -7.81 12.56 -2.23
N MET A 123 -7.31 12.10 -1.09
CA MET A 123 -7.23 10.68 -0.72
C MET A 123 -8.60 10.01 -0.61
N ALA A 124 -9.63 10.74 -0.20
CA ALA A 124 -10.98 10.20 -0.09
C ALA A 124 -11.54 9.92 -1.50
N GLN A 125 -11.38 10.85 -2.43
CA GLN A 125 -11.78 10.67 -3.82
C GLN A 125 -10.99 9.56 -4.51
N ALA A 126 -9.68 9.45 -4.26
CA ALA A 126 -8.89 8.33 -4.78
C ALA A 126 -9.40 6.98 -4.27
N LYS A 127 -9.69 6.88 -2.98
CA LYS A 127 -10.27 5.68 -2.38
C LYS A 127 -11.63 5.33 -2.98
N GLU A 128 -12.51 6.31 -3.18
CA GLU A 128 -13.82 6.10 -3.82
C GLU A 128 -13.68 5.62 -5.28
N GLN A 129 -12.72 6.14 -6.05
CA GLN A 129 -12.44 5.62 -7.40
C GLN A 129 -12.03 4.14 -7.38
N ILE A 130 -11.16 3.74 -6.44
CA ILE A 130 -10.73 2.34 -6.30
C ILE A 130 -11.91 1.47 -5.87
N LYS A 131 -12.71 1.90 -4.89
CA LYS A 131 -13.89 1.15 -4.41
C LYS A 131 -14.87 0.82 -5.54
N ARG A 132 -15.17 1.76 -6.44
CA ARG A 132 -16.06 1.51 -7.57
C ARG A 132 -15.59 0.35 -8.46
N ILE A 133 -14.28 0.19 -8.61
CA ILE A 133 -13.69 -0.94 -9.36
C ILE A 133 -13.87 -2.22 -8.55
N LEU A 134 -13.58 -2.20 -7.25
CA LEU A 134 -13.77 -3.39 -6.39
C LEU A 134 -15.22 -3.87 -6.35
N GLU A 135 -16.18 -2.95 -6.37
CA GLU A 135 -17.61 -3.24 -6.38
C GLU A 135 -18.08 -3.81 -7.72
N SER A 136 -17.54 -3.34 -8.84
CA SER A 136 -17.87 -3.90 -10.15
C SER A 136 -17.26 -5.29 -10.36
N SER A 137 -16.12 -5.60 -9.73
CA SER A 137 -15.54 -6.95 -9.75
C SER A 137 -16.30 -7.97 -8.91
N ASN A 138 -16.98 -7.55 -7.84
CA ASN A 138 -17.74 -8.43 -6.94
C ASN A 138 -19.09 -8.92 -7.56
N ILE A 139 -19.46 -8.42 -8.73
CA ILE A 139 -20.71 -8.72 -9.44
C ILE A 139 -20.48 -9.79 -10.54
N ALA A 140 -19.23 -10.19 -10.80
CA ALA A 140 -18.84 -11.24 -11.75
C ALA A 140 -18.61 -12.58 -11.04
#